data_AF-A0A6P8G929-F1
#
_entry.id   AF-A0A6P8G929-F1
#
_cell.length_a   1.000
_cell.length_b   1.000
_cell.length_c   1.000
_cell.angle_alpha   90.00
_cell.angle_beta   90.00
_cell.angle_gamma   90.00
#
_symmetry.space_group_name_H-M   'P 1'
#
loop_
_entity.id
_entity.type
_entity.pdbx_description
1 polymer ?
#
loop_
_entity_poly.entity_id
_entity_poly.type
_entity_poly.pdbx_seq_one_letter_code
_entity_poly.pdbx_strand_id
1 'polypeptide(L)'
;MFALRKSLSCTLRTFHLRNFSVSAAAQSTVALKDRSFLTLKDFSPDEIKHILWVSADLKKRIKHDGEFVPLLQGKSIAMIFEKRSTRTRMSTETEM
;
A
#
# COMPACT_ATOMS: atom_id res chain seq x y z
N MET A 1 -23.78 43.70 -6.78
CA MET A 1 -23.48 43.43 -8.21
C MET A 1 -21.96 43.33 -8.31
N PHE A 2 -21.29 42.20 -8.52
CA PHE A 2 -21.52 41.13 -9.48
C PHE A 2 -21.20 39.75 -8.88
N ALA A 3 -22.12 38.81 -9.09
CA ALA A 3 -21.90 37.38 -8.93
C ALA A 3 -21.19 36.83 -10.19
N LEU A 4 -20.26 35.88 -10.00
CA LEU A 4 -20.28 34.52 -10.57
C LEU A 4 -18.86 33.90 -10.51
N ARG A 5 -18.62 33.14 -9.44
CA ARG A 5 -17.60 32.08 -9.42
C ARG A 5 -18.11 30.95 -10.31
N LYS A 6 -17.47 30.71 -11.45
CA LYS A 6 -17.69 29.46 -12.20
C LYS A 6 -16.93 28.33 -11.50
N SER A 7 -17.64 27.67 -10.60
CA SER A 7 -17.28 26.37 -10.02
C SER A 7 -17.33 25.32 -11.12
N LEU A 8 -16.18 24.99 -11.70
CA LEU A 8 -16.03 23.79 -12.52
C LEU A 8 -15.91 22.59 -11.59
N SER A 9 -17.06 22.00 -11.28
CA SER A 9 -17.20 20.66 -10.73
C SER A 9 -16.67 19.67 -11.77
N CYS A 10 -15.36 19.43 -11.77
CA CYS A 10 -14.80 18.27 -12.44
C CYS A 10 -15.15 17.05 -11.60
N THR A 11 -16.20 16.37 -12.03
CA THR A 11 -16.76 15.16 -11.43
C THR A 11 -15.65 14.16 -11.15
N LEU A 12 -15.26 14.04 -9.87
CA LEU A 12 -14.52 12.91 -9.34
C LEU A 12 -15.33 11.66 -9.69
N ARG A 13 -14.99 11.02 -10.81
CA ARG A 13 -15.39 9.64 -11.07
C ARG A 13 -14.85 8.84 -9.89
N THR A 14 -15.76 8.53 -8.98
CA THR A 14 -15.62 7.50 -7.96
C THR A 14 -15.15 6.25 -8.69
N PHE A 15 -13.85 5.99 -8.59
CA PHE A 15 -13.27 4.72 -8.99
C PHE A 15 -14.01 3.69 -8.16
N HIS A 16 -14.89 2.96 -8.84
CA HIS A 16 -15.63 1.85 -8.32
C HIS A 16 -14.67 0.97 -7.53
N LEU A 17 -14.80 0.99 -6.19
CA LEU A 17 -14.16 0.04 -5.32
C LEU A 17 -14.69 -1.32 -5.76
N ARG A 18 -13.93 -2.02 -6.58
CA ARG A 18 -14.14 -3.46 -6.73
C ARG A 18 -14.06 -3.99 -5.31
N ASN A 19 -15.18 -4.50 -4.81
CA ASN A 19 -15.25 -5.25 -3.57
C ASN A 19 -14.34 -6.47 -3.74
N PHE A 20 -13.05 -6.28 -3.51
CA PHE A 20 -12.13 -7.36 -3.23
C PHE A 20 -12.53 -7.78 -1.83
N SER A 21 -13.53 -8.66 -1.74
CA SER A 21 -13.89 -9.33 -0.51
C SER A 21 -12.67 -10.15 -0.12
N VAL A 22 -11.73 -9.52 0.59
CA VAL A 22 -10.71 -10.28 1.30
C VAL A 22 -11.51 -11.00 2.38
N SER A 23 -11.88 -12.24 2.08
CA SER A 23 -12.47 -13.16 3.04
C SER A 23 -11.66 -13.06 4.32
N ALA A 24 -12.37 -12.92 5.44
CA ALA A 24 -11.79 -12.91 6.78
C ALA A 24 -10.67 -13.94 6.85
N ALA A 25 -9.48 -13.45 7.21
CA ALA A 25 -8.22 -14.18 7.20
C ALA A 25 -8.40 -15.55 7.87
N ALA A 26 -8.32 -16.62 7.06
CA ALA A 26 -7.90 -17.90 7.59
C ALA A 26 -6.49 -17.67 8.15
N GLN A 27 -6.35 -17.79 9.46
CA GLN A 27 -5.10 -17.61 10.19
C GLN A 27 -4.16 -18.76 9.83
N SER A 28 -3.45 -18.65 8.70
CA SER A 28 -2.22 -19.40 8.50
C SER A 28 -1.09 -18.65 9.22
N THR A 29 -0.28 -19.39 9.96
CA THR A 29 0.94 -18.88 10.59
C THR A 29 1.96 -18.56 9.49
N VAL A 30 1.82 -17.40 8.85
CA VAL A 30 2.67 -16.96 7.74
C VAL A 30 3.91 -16.27 8.29
N ALA A 31 5.01 -17.01 8.40
CA ALA A 31 6.30 -16.49 8.87
C ALA A 31 7.09 -15.88 7.69
N LEU A 32 7.00 -14.57 7.52
CA LEU A 32 7.72 -13.82 6.46
C LEU A 32 8.95 -13.05 6.98
N LYS A 33 9.20 -13.10 8.29
CA LYS A 33 10.33 -12.41 8.90
C LYS A 33 11.64 -13.03 8.40
N ASP A 34 12.63 -12.17 8.10
CA ASP A 34 13.96 -12.55 7.61
C ASP A 34 13.98 -13.30 6.26
N ARG A 35 12.89 -13.22 5.48
CA ARG A 35 12.82 -13.76 4.11
C ARG A 35 13.07 -12.67 3.06
N SER A 36 13.82 -13.02 2.02
CA SER A 36 14.07 -12.15 0.85
C SER A 36 12.96 -12.28 -0.20
N PHE A 37 12.48 -11.16 -0.74
CA PHE A 37 11.53 -11.11 -1.85
C PHE A 37 12.27 -10.91 -3.18
N LEU A 38 12.72 -12.02 -3.79
CA LEU A 38 13.44 -11.99 -5.08
C LEU A 38 12.50 -12.27 -6.25
N THR A 39 11.71 -13.36 -6.16
CA THR A 39 10.77 -13.75 -7.20
C THR A 39 9.41 -14.10 -6.60
N LEU A 40 8.33 -13.81 -7.34
CA LEU A 40 6.96 -14.20 -6.94
C LEU A 40 6.76 -15.72 -6.81
N LYS A 41 7.62 -16.52 -7.45
CA LYS A 41 7.54 -18.00 -7.41
C LYS A 41 7.98 -18.57 -6.06
N ASP A 42 8.71 -17.80 -5.26
CA ASP A 42 9.24 -18.23 -3.96
C ASP A 42 8.18 -18.17 -2.84
N PHE A 43 6.98 -17.67 -3.18
CA PHE A 43 5.88 -17.44 -2.25
C PHE A 43 4.68 -18.32 -2.59
N SER A 44 4.06 -18.85 -1.53
CA SER A 44 2.81 -19.58 -1.67
C SER A 44 1.66 -18.61 -1.98
N PRO A 45 0.57 -19.08 -2.62
CA PRO A 45 -0.59 -18.22 -2.90
C PRO A 45 -1.21 -17.65 -1.62
N ASP A 46 -1.10 -18.33 -0.48
CA ASP A 46 -1.63 -17.85 0.79
C ASP A 46 -0.74 -16.79 1.44
N GLU A 47 0.59 -16.89 1.26
CA GLU A 47 1.53 -15.84 1.66
C GLU A 47 1.27 -14.55 0.86
N ILE A 48 1.03 -14.68 -0.45
CA ILE A 48 0.73 -13.54 -1.32
C ILE A 48 -0.61 -12.89 -0.91
N LYS A 49 -1.64 -13.70 -0.65
CA LYS A 49 -2.93 -13.17 -0.12
C LYS A 49 -2.73 -12.45 1.20
N HIS A 50 -1.88 -12.97 2.09
CA HIS A 50 -1.59 -12.34 3.36
C HIS A 50 -0.92 -10.96 3.17
N ILE A 51 0.08 -10.86 2.29
CA ILE A 51 0.73 -9.59 1.94
C ILE A 51 -0.31 -8.58 1.42
N LEU A 52 -1.17 -9.00 0.50
CA LEU A 52 -2.22 -8.13 -0.07
C LEU A 52 -3.24 -7.66 0.96
N TRP A 53 -3.62 -8.53 1.90
CA TRP A 53 -4.52 -8.16 3.00
C TRP A 53 -3.88 -7.10 3.90
N VAL A 54 -2.62 -7.29 4.30
CA VAL A 54 -1.88 -6.31 5.11
C VAL A 54 -1.77 -4.98 4.37
N SER A 55 -1.44 -4.97 3.08
CA SER A 55 -1.39 -3.74 2.28
C SER A 55 -2.73 -3.01 2.21
N ALA A 56 -3.84 -3.75 2.11
CA ALA A 56 -5.18 -3.17 2.10
C ALA A 56 -5.56 -2.58 3.46
N ASP A 57 -5.22 -3.28 4.55
CA ASP A 57 -5.45 -2.81 5.92
C ASP A 57 -4.67 -1.51 6.21
N LEU A 58 -3.36 -1.49 5.91
CA LEU A 58 -2.54 -0.29 6.09
C LEU A 58 -3.04 0.89 5.27
N LYS A 59 -3.43 0.65 4.01
CA LYS A 59 -4.02 1.68 3.16
C LYS A 59 -5.32 2.21 3.74
N LYS A 60 -6.17 1.34 4.31
CA LYS A 60 -7.41 1.75 4.96
C LYS A 60 -7.10 2.64 6.18
N ARG A 61 -6.25 2.16 7.08
CA ARG A 61 -5.92 2.86 8.33
C ARG A 61 -5.28 4.23 8.09
N ILE A 62 -4.33 4.32 7.17
CA ILE A 62 -3.64 5.59 6.87
C ILE A 62 -4.54 6.56 6.09
N LYS A 63 -5.25 6.07 5.05
CA LYS A 63 -5.98 6.96 4.13
C LYS A 63 -7.40 7.30 4.59
N HIS A 64 -8.11 6.33 5.16
CA HIS A 64 -9.51 6.48 5.53
C HIS A 64 -9.67 6.85 7.00
N ASP A 65 -8.93 6.18 7.88
CA ASP A 65 -9.06 6.36 9.32
C ASP A 65 -8.12 7.47 9.83
N GLY A 66 -7.11 7.86 9.03
CA GLY A 66 -6.17 8.93 9.36
C GLY A 66 -5.17 8.56 10.46
N GLU A 67 -4.98 7.27 10.72
CA GLU A 67 -4.06 6.78 11.74
C GLU A 67 -2.60 6.95 11.30
N PHE A 68 -1.78 7.53 12.18
CA PHE A 68 -0.33 7.51 12.03
C PHE A 68 0.24 6.25 12.69
N VAL A 69 0.78 5.34 11.88
CA VAL A 69 1.26 4.02 12.36
C VAL A 69 2.78 3.91 12.14
N PRO A 70 3.63 4.29 13.13
CA PRO A 70 5.09 4.23 13.00
C PRO A 70 5.62 2.80 13.19
N LEU A 71 5.31 1.89 12.26
CA LEU A 71 5.62 0.45 12.36
C LEU A 71 7.12 0.12 12.32
N LEU A 72 7.91 0.95 11.61
CA LEU A 72 9.32 0.69 11.34
C LEU A 72 10.25 1.70 12.03
N GLN A 73 9.77 2.36 13.10
CA GLN A 73 10.57 3.32 13.84
C GLN A 73 11.86 2.68 14.38
N GLY A 74 12.99 3.36 14.16
CA GLY A 74 14.32 2.89 14.59
C GLY A 74 14.95 1.84 13.67
N LYS A 75 14.31 1.50 12.53
CA LYS A 75 14.90 0.64 11.50
C LYS A 75 15.39 1.49 10.32
N SER A 76 16.45 1.02 9.68
CA SER A 76 17.03 1.67 8.49
C SER A 76 17.17 0.66 7.35
N ILE A 77 16.96 1.13 6.12
CA ILE A 77 17.08 0.32 4.90
C ILE A 77 18.10 0.97 3.97
N ALA A 78 18.95 0.15 3.34
CA ALA A 78 19.82 0.57 2.25
C ALA A 78 19.16 0.25 0.91
N MET A 79 19.09 1.23 0.01
CA MET A 79 18.55 1.07 -1.34
C MET A 79 19.64 1.28 -2.39
N ILE A 80 19.80 0.33 -3.30
CA ILE A 80 20.81 0.37 -4.36
C ILE A 80 20.10 0.30 -5.71
N PHE A 81 20.36 1.29 -6.57
CA PHE A 81 19.80 1.37 -7.93
C PHE A 81 20.91 1.63 -8.94
N GLU A 82 21.23 0.64 -9.77
CA GLU A 82 22.18 0.80 -10.88
C GLU A 82 21.60 1.72 -11.97
N LYS A 83 20.33 1.50 -12.33
CA LYS A 83 19.57 2.35 -13.25
C LYS A 83 18.57 3.20 -12.48
N ARG A 84 18.44 4.47 -12.83
CA ARG A 84 17.47 5.37 -12.18
C ARG A 84 16.03 4.89 -12.39
N SER A 85 15.34 4.63 -11.28
CA SER A 85 13.89 4.40 -11.23
C SER A 85 13.25 5.31 -10.19
N THR A 86 12.60 6.40 -10.65
CA THR A 86 12.01 7.41 -9.76
C THR A 86 10.76 6.91 -9.05
N ARG A 87 9.90 6.16 -9.75
CA ARG A 87 8.65 5.63 -9.16
C ARG A 87 8.93 4.61 -8.05
N THR A 88 9.90 3.72 -8.26
CA THR A 88 10.27 2.72 -7.26
C THR A 88 10.91 3.37 -6.05
N ARG A 89 11.88 4.27 -6.27
CA ARG A 89 12.58 4.98 -5.19
C ARG A 89 11.63 5.79 -4.32
N MET A 90 10.75 6.59 -4.91
CA MET A 90 9.80 7.40 -4.15
C MET A 90 8.80 6.55 -3.37
N SER A 91 8.38 5.40 -3.90
CA SER A 91 7.49 4.48 -3.19
C SER A 91 8.15 3.95 -1.91
N THR A 92 9.39 3.48 -2.04
CA THR A 92 10.14 2.92 -0.89
C THR A 92 10.56 3.98 0.13
N GLU A 93 10.81 5.23 -0.30
CA GLU A 93 11.13 6.33 0.61
C GLU A 93 9.92 6.83 1.39
N THR A 94 8.72 6.80 0.81
CA THR A 94 7.50 7.30 1.47
C THR A 94 6.87 6.27 2.41
N GLU A 95 7.12 4.98 2.17
CA GLU A 95 6.57 3.88 2.98
C GLU A 95 7.40 3.58 4.24
N MET A 96 8.64 4.08 4.32
CA MET A 96 9.54 3.94 5.47
C MET A 96 9.39 5.09 6.47
#